data_AF-A0A367CGV0-F1
#
_entry.id   AF-A0A367CGV0-F1
#
_cell.length_a   1.000
_cell.length_b   1.000
_cell.length_c   1.000
_cell.angle_alpha   90.00
_cell.angle_beta   90.00
_cell.angle_gamma   90.00
#
_symmetry.space_group_name_H-M   'P 1'
#
loop_
_entity.id
_entity.type
_entity.pdbx_description
1 polymer ?
#
loop_
_entity_poly.entity_id
_entity_poly.type
_entity_poly.pdbx_seq_one_letter_code
_entity_poly.pdbx_strand_id
1 'polypeptide(L)'
;MKKVIFSLAIIVIIGITASLGLLDATFSYDDISEQDYRISLKKATTIFKEEAHQEKVDAIQFISKKDVKNQTNNTFEYLFIYQDQVVVIDPTTGKTEINPVEKTEKRSYVTFDIDAVSSVKTPQAAMKEALKQCGQKRAKAKDWQLLIKNSKLYYEVDLLDNERTQRLLIQA
;
A
#
# COMPACT_ATOMS: atom_id res chain seq x y z
N MET A 1 -65.36 -8.81 -13.94
CA MET A 1 -65.25 -7.84 -12.83
C MET A 1 -63.86 -7.98 -12.21
N LYS A 2 -63.11 -6.85 -12.12
CA LYS A 2 -62.14 -6.44 -11.05
C LYS A 2 -61.03 -7.43 -10.65
N LYS A 3 -59.73 -7.12 -10.52
CA LYS A 3 -58.90 -5.90 -10.61
C LYS A 3 -57.42 -6.36 -10.75
N VAL A 4 -56.65 -5.53 -11.44
CA VAL A 4 -55.19 -5.51 -11.62
C VAL A 4 -54.47 -5.34 -10.27
N ILE A 5 -53.25 -5.90 -10.08
CA ILE A 5 -52.02 -5.14 -9.70
C ILE A 5 -50.78 -5.87 -10.26
N PHE A 6 -50.04 -5.15 -11.11
CA PHE A 6 -48.67 -5.42 -11.56
C PHE A 6 -47.69 -5.41 -10.38
N SER A 7 -46.74 -6.35 -10.33
CA SER A 7 -45.44 -6.06 -9.73
C SER A 7 -44.34 -6.59 -10.63
N LEU A 8 -43.73 -5.65 -11.34
CA LEU A 8 -42.63 -5.82 -12.27
C LEU A 8 -41.34 -5.73 -11.45
N ALA A 9 -40.79 -6.86 -11.03
CA ALA A 9 -39.44 -6.89 -10.45
C ALA A 9 -38.42 -7.06 -11.58
N ILE A 10 -38.08 -5.94 -12.23
CA ILE A 10 -36.86 -5.85 -13.05
C ILE A 10 -35.69 -5.85 -12.07
N ILE A 11 -35.09 -7.02 -11.82
CA ILE A 11 -33.75 -7.08 -11.26
C ILE A 11 -32.81 -6.76 -12.43
N VAL A 12 -32.40 -5.49 -12.50
CA VAL A 12 -31.27 -5.07 -13.31
C VAL A 12 -30.03 -5.72 -12.70
N ILE A 13 -29.61 -6.85 -13.27
CA ILE A 13 -28.26 -7.36 -13.08
C ILE A 13 -27.36 -6.34 -13.77
N ILE A 14 -26.80 -5.42 -12.98
CA ILE A 14 -25.75 -4.52 -13.46
C ILE A 14 -24.57 -5.41 -13.83
N GLY A 15 -24.25 -5.40 -15.13
CA GLY A 15 -23.30 -6.27 -15.77
C GLY A 15 -21.94 -6.23 -15.09
N ILE A 16 -21.46 -7.40 -14.70
CA ILE A 16 -20.04 -7.68 -14.56
C ILE A 16 -19.48 -7.72 -15.99
N THR A 17 -19.22 -6.56 -16.57
CA THR A 17 -18.54 -6.44 -17.87
C THR A 17 -17.51 -5.32 -17.81
N ALA A 18 -16.41 -5.59 -17.10
CA ALA A 18 -15.06 -5.10 -17.38
C ALA A 18 -14.05 -5.66 -16.37
N SER A 19 -13.76 -6.96 -16.38
CA SER A 19 -12.48 -7.47 -15.86
C SER A 19 -12.01 -8.76 -16.53
N LEU A 20 -12.59 -9.12 -17.67
CA LEU A 20 -12.14 -10.23 -18.51
C LEU A 20 -11.80 -9.65 -19.89
N GLY A 21 -10.61 -9.06 -20.00
CA GLY A 21 -10.20 -8.39 -21.23
C GLY A 21 -8.84 -7.72 -21.12
N LEU A 22 -7.80 -8.53 -20.86
CA LEU A 22 -6.40 -8.40 -21.32
C LEU A 22 -5.63 -9.48 -20.55
N LEU A 23 -5.73 -10.75 -20.99
CA LEU A 23 -4.62 -11.37 -21.75
C LEU A 23 -3.30 -10.94 -21.15
N ASP A 24 -2.74 -11.77 -20.26
CA ASP A 24 -1.31 -12.04 -20.05
C ASP A 24 -0.32 -10.97 -20.58
N ALA A 25 -0.61 -9.71 -20.31
CA ALA A 25 0.39 -8.70 -20.18
C ALA A 25 1.05 -9.14 -18.89
N THR A 26 2.26 -9.66 -19.02
CA THR A 26 3.23 -9.58 -17.95
C THR A 26 3.37 -8.09 -17.64
N PHE A 27 2.39 -7.53 -16.91
CA PHE A 27 2.55 -6.31 -16.16
C PHE A 27 3.68 -6.69 -15.23
N SER A 28 4.88 -6.32 -15.63
CA SER A 28 6.00 -6.38 -14.73
C SER A 28 5.52 -5.52 -13.56
N TYR A 29 5.27 -6.14 -12.41
CA TYR A 29 4.89 -5.47 -11.17
C TYR A 29 6.06 -4.64 -10.61
N ASP A 30 6.94 -4.21 -11.51
CA ASP A 30 8.19 -3.55 -11.28
C ASP A 30 8.02 -2.07 -10.98
N ASP A 31 6.86 -1.49 -11.29
CA ASP A 31 6.47 -0.17 -10.82
C ASP A 31 5.20 -0.28 -9.98
N ILE A 32 5.34 -0.04 -8.67
CA ILE A 32 4.22 -0.07 -7.73
C ILE A 32 3.39 1.23 -7.77
N SER A 33 3.83 2.29 -8.46
CA SER A 33 3.06 3.54 -8.58
C SER A 33 1.81 3.40 -9.44
N GLU A 34 1.80 2.44 -10.35
CA GLU A 34 0.71 2.18 -11.29
C GLU A 34 -0.22 1.05 -10.81
N GLN A 35 -0.06 0.62 -9.55
CA GLN A 35 -0.83 -0.48 -8.99
C GLN A 35 -1.86 -0.01 -7.96
N ASP A 36 -3.06 -0.55 -8.11
CA ASP A 36 -4.12 -0.44 -7.13
C ASP A 36 -4.23 -1.74 -6.34
N TYR A 37 -4.08 -1.64 -5.02
CA TYR A 37 -4.21 -2.78 -4.10
C TYR A 37 -5.60 -2.82 -3.49
N ARG A 38 -6.15 -4.03 -3.31
CA ARG A 38 -7.49 -4.24 -2.73
C ARG A 38 -7.58 -3.69 -1.30
N ILE A 39 -6.51 -3.84 -0.53
CA ILE A 39 -6.36 -3.22 0.78
C ILE A 39 -5.53 -1.95 0.60
N SER A 40 -6.19 -0.80 0.68
CA SER A 40 -5.52 0.50 0.72
C SER A 40 -4.80 0.70 2.05
N LEU A 41 -3.85 1.64 2.10
CA LEU A 41 -3.17 2.01 3.35
C LEU A 41 -4.17 2.38 4.45
N LYS A 42 -5.21 3.16 4.15
CA LYS A 42 -6.26 3.53 5.12
C LYS A 42 -7.03 2.31 5.65
N LYS A 43 -7.21 1.27 4.84
CA LYS A 43 -7.84 0.03 5.31
C LYS A 43 -6.86 -0.81 6.14
N ALA A 44 -5.60 -0.85 5.72
CA ALA A 44 -4.54 -1.52 6.48
C ALA A 44 -4.34 -0.89 7.87
N THR A 45 -4.46 0.44 8.02
CA THR A 45 -4.40 1.10 9.33
C THR A 45 -5.53 0.67 10.26
N THR A 46 -6.73 0.42 9.72
CA THR A 46 -7.86 -0.11 10.51
C THR A 46 -7.58 -1.53 10.98
N ILE A 47 -7.12 -2.41 10.07
CA ILE A 47 -6.74 -3.80 10.40
C ILE A 47 -5.64 -3.81 11.47
N PHE A 48 -4.63 -2.94 11.35
CA PHE A 48 -3.58 -2.81 12.35
C PHE A 48 -4.14 -2.48 13.75
N LYS A 49 -5.03 -1.49 13.85
CA LYS A 49 -5.65 -1.13 15.15
C LYS A 49 -6.47 -2.27 15.74
N GLU A 50 -7.20 -3.00 14.90
CA GLU A 50 -8.04 -4.13 15.31
C GLU A 50 -7.22 -5.32 15.80
N GLU A 51 -6.14 -5.65 15.10
CA GLU A 51 -5.33 -6.86 15.37
C GLU A 51 -4.22 -6.63 16.41
N ALA A 52 -3.57 -5.45 16.42
CA ALA A 52 -2.46 -5.15 17.32
C ALA A 52 -2.91 -4.44 18.61
N HIS A 53 -4.12 -3.90 18.63
CA HIS A 53 -4.63 -3.03 19.72
C HIS A 53 -3.68 -1.86 20.02
N GLN A 54 -3.08 -1.28 18.98
CA GLN A 54 -2.17 -0.14 19.06
C GLN A 54 -2.69 1.04 18.24
N GLU A 55 -2.48 2.24 18.76
CA GLU A 55 -2.83 3.51 18.07
C GLU A 55 -1.59 4.21 17.49
N LYS A 56 -0.40 3.70 17.80
CA LYS A 56 0.87 4.34 17.47
C LYS A 56 1.78 3.38 16.73
N VAL A 57 2.52 3.93 15.78
CA VAL A 57 3.50 3.22 14.98
C VAL A 57 4.76 4.05 14.82
N ASP A 58 5.88 3.36 14.65
CA ASP A 58 7.18 3.96 14.41
C ASP A 58 7.38 4.24 12.92
N ALA A 59 6.95 3.30 12.07
CA ALA A 59 6.94 3.44 10.62
C ALA A 59 5.94 2.48 10.01
N ILE A 60 5.48 2.81 8.80
CA ILE A 60 4.72 1.88 7.94
C ILE A 60 5.52 1.70 6.66
N GLN A 61 5.78 0.47 6.26
CA GLN A 61 6.50 0.17 5.02
C GLN A 61 5.60 -0.60 4.06
N PHE A 62 5.86 -0.48 2.77
CA PHE A 62 5.29 -1.32 1.74
C PHE A 62 6.39 -1.83 0.84
N ILE A 63 6.69 -3.12 0.98
CA ILE A 63 7.86 -3.74 0.38
C ILE A 63 7.48 -5.04 -0.32
N SER A 64 8.34 -5.52 -1.20
CA SER A 64 8.21 -6.88 -1.72
C SER A 64 8.66 -7.92 -0.69
N LYS A 65 7.92 -9.02 -0.58
CA LYS A 65 8.28 -10.23 0.17
C LYS A 65 9.67 -10.72 -0.26
N LYS A 66 10.49 -11.15 0.71
CA LYS A 66 11.82 -11.73 0.45
C LYS A 66 11.70 -12.95 -0.49
N ASP A 67 12.70 -13.16 -1.34
CA ASP A 67 12.89 -14.35 -2.20
C ASP A 67 11.85 -14.61 -3.32
N VAL A 68 11.07 -13.60 -3.73
CA VAL A 68 10.12 -13.77 -4.84
C VAL A 68 10.75 -13.45 -6.20
N LYS A 69 10.90 -14.47 -7.05
CA LYS A 69 11.49 -14.33 -8.40
C LYS A 69 10.62 -13.55 -9.40
N ASN A 70 9.30 -13.65 -9.28
CA ASN A 70 8.35 -12.99 -10.17
C ASN A 70 7.38 -12.13 -9.34
N GLN A 71 7.51 -10.81 -9.41
CA GLN A 71 6.64 -9.90 -8.68
C GLN A 71 5.20 -9.97 -9.23
N THR A 72 4.24 -10.12 -8.33
CA THR A 72 2.79 -10.08 -8.58
C THR A 72 2.14 -9.26 -7.48
N ASN A 73 0.84 -8.97 -7.56
CA ASN A 73 0.13 -8.26 -6.48
C ASN A 73 0.29 -8.95 -5.10
N ASN A 74 0.47 -10.28 -5.07
CA ASN A 74 0.62 -11.06 -3.84
C ASN A 74 2.04 -11.08 -3.27
N THR A 75 2.98 -10.39 -3.93
CA THR A 75 4.41 -10.36 -3.54
C THR A 75 4.76 -9.15 -2.73
N PHE A 76 3.78 -8.32 -2.35
CA PHE A 76 3.99 -7.15 -1.52
C PHE A 76 3.27 -7.31 -0.18
N GLU A 77 3.69 -6.51 0.78
CA GLU A 77 3.16 -6.52 2.15
C GLU A 77 3.29 -5.14 2.79
N TYR A 78 2.29 -4.79 3.60
CA TYR A 78 2.44 -3.68 4.54
C TYR A 78 3.11 -4.18 5.80
N LEU A 79 4.10 -3.43 6.31
CA LEU A 79 4.77 -3.69 7.58
C LEU A 79 4.52 -2.50 8.50
N PHE A 80 3.72 -2.73 9.54
CA PHE A 80 3.49 -1.75 10.61
C PHE A 80 4.49 -2.04 11.71
N ILE A 81 5.50 -1.17 11.84
CA ILE A 81 6.57 -1.30 12.82
C ILE A 81 6.16 -0.53 14.06
N TYR A 82 6.16 -1.18 15.22
CA TYR A 82 5.90 -0.55 16.51
C TYR A 82 6.72 -1.28 17.58
N GLN A 83 7.50 -0.53 18.35
CA GLN A 83 8.35 -1.10 19.41
C GLN A 83 9.25 -2.22 18.86
N ASP A 84 9.18 -3.41 19.45
CA ASP A 84 9.93 -4.61 19.04
C ASP A 84 9.09 -5.57 18.18
N GLN A 85 7.97 -5.10 17.61
CA GLN A 85 7.04 -5.91 16.82
C GLN A 85 6.78 -5.31 15.43
N VAL A 86 6.44 -6.20 14.49
CA VAL A 86 5.98 -5.86 13.15
C VAL A 86 4.67 -6.60 12.90
N VAL A 87 3.62 -5.85 12.58
CA VAL A 87 2.38 -6.41 12.04
C VAL A 87 2.48 -6.37 10.52
N VAL A 88 2.49 -7.54 9.91
CA VAL A 88 2.53 -7.76 8.47
C VAL A 88 1.09 -7.93 7.96
N ILE A 89 0.69 -7.17 6.95
CA ILE A 89 -0.65 -7.22 6.36
C ILE A 89 -0.55 -7.44 4.86
N ASP A 90 -1.19 -8.50 4.38
CA ASP A 90 -1.26 -8.81 2.95
C ASP A 90 -2.21 -7.84 2.21
N PRO A 91 -1.73 -7.12 1.17
CA PRO A 91 -2.50 -6.08 0.51
C PRO A 91 -3.63 -6.60 -0.39
N THR A 92 -3.67 -7.91 -0.65
CA THR A 92 -4.72 -8.56 -1.46
C THR A 92 -5.81 -9.16 -0.59
N THR A 93 -5.42 -9.79 0.53
CA THR A 93 -6.33 -10.57 1.38
C THR A 93 -6.68 -9.89 2.69
N GLY A 94 -5.81 -9.00 3.19
CA GLY A 94 -5.92 -8.43 4.54
C GLY A 94 -5.52 -9.41 5.64
N LYS A 95 -4.96 -10.58 5.30
CA LYS A 95 -4.43 -11.51 6.31
C LYS A 95 -3.28 -10.86 7.07
N THR A 96 -3.28 -11.05 8.38
CA THR A 96 -2.33 -10.43 9.31
C THR A 96 -1.42 -11.46 9.96
N GLU A 97 -0.14 -11.12 10.14
CA GLU A 97 0.85 -11.88 10.90
C GLU A 97 1.61 -10.93 11.83
N ILE A 98 1.86 -11.33 13.08
CA ILE A 98 2.59 -10.50 14.05
C ILE A 98 3.93 -11.18 14.33
N ASN A 99 5.01 -10.47 14.02
CA ASN A 99 6.37 -10.97 14.12
C ASN A 99 7.22 -10.07 15.03
N PRO A 100 8.21 -10.61 15.75
CA PRO A 100 9.21 -9.76 16.40
C PRO A 100 10.05 -9.04 15.33
N VAL A 101 10.48 -7.81 15.62
CA VAL A 101 11.44 -7.09 14.77
C VAL A 101 12.76 -7.87 14.74
N GLU A 102 13.24 -8.22 13.54
CA GLU A 102 14.61 -8.74 13.36
C GLU A 102 15.59 -7.68 13.92
N LYS A 103 16.38 -8.03 14.94
CA LYS A 103 17.26 -7.13 15.73
C LYS A 103 18.42 -6.49 14.95
N THR A 104 18.32 -6.35 13.64
CA THR A 104 19.48 -6.13 12.77
C THR A 104 19.88 -4.66 12.63
N GLU A 105 19.04 -3.69 12.98
CA GLU A 105 19.44 -2.28 13.07
C GLU A 105 18.66 -1.55 14.16
N LYS A 106 19.33 -0.75 15.00
CA LYS A 106 18.64 0.21 15.89
C LYS A 106 17.94 1.24 15.02
N ARG A 107 16.68 0.99 14.67
CA ARG A 107 15.84 1.94 13.95
C ARG A 107 15.35 2.99 14.93
N SER A 108 15.98 4.18 14.94
CA SER A 108 15.53 5.32 15.74
C SER A 108 14.41 6.07 15.00
N TYR A 109 13.29 5.40 14.79
CA TYR A 109 12.10 6.06 14.28
C TYR A 109 11.44 6.88 15.39
N VAL A 110 10.81 7.98 14.99
CA VAL A 110 9.95 8.76 15.87
C VAL A 110 8.51 8.27 15.66
N THR A 111 7.91 7.79 16.75
CA THR A 111 6.53 7.28 16.76
C THR A 111 5.53 8.36 16.37
N PHE A 112 4.50 7.98 15.61
CA PHE A 112 3.36 8.82 15.25
C PHE A 112 2.03 8.09 15.46
N ASP A 113 0.96 8.88 15.58
CA ASP A 113 -0.41 8.39 15.68
C ASP A 113 -0.89 7.86 14.32
N ILE A 114 -1.43 6.65 14.31
CA ILE A 114 -1.88 6.00 13.08
C ILE A 114 -3.06 6.74 12.43
N ASP A 115 -3.86 7.47 13.19
CA ASP A 115 -4.98 8.24 12.65
C ASP A 115 -4.53 9.42 11.78
N ALA A 116 -3.27 9.86 11.92
CA ALA A 116 -2.67 10.87 11.02
C ALA A 116 -2.66 10.40 9.56
N VAL A 117 -2.63 9.09 9.30
CA VAL A 117 -2.63 8.50 7.96
C VAL A 117 -3.94 8.80 7.19
N SER A 118 -5.03 9.08 7.91
CA SER A 118 -6.31 9.43 7.28
C SER A 118 -6.27 10.78 6.54
N SER A 119 -5.39 11.68 6.98
CA SER A 119 -5.29 13.08 6.53
C SER A 119 -4.15 13.34 5.52
N VAL A 120 -3.29 12.36 5.27
CA VAL A 120 -2.16 12.49 4.34
C VAL A 120 -2.52 12.03 2.92
N LYS A 121 -1.67 12.41 1.96
CA LYS A 121 -1.79 11.93 0.57
C LYS A 121 -1.66 10.41 0.51
N THR A 122 -2.24 9.81 -0.52
CA THR A 122 -2.14 8.37 -0.75
C THR A 122 -0.71 7.98 -1.16
N PRO A 123 -0.27 6.74 -0.91
CA PRO A 123 1.02 6.26 -1.40
C PRO A 123 1.19 6.44 -2.91
N GLN A 124 0.15 6.15 -3.70
CA GLN A 124 0.17 6.34 -5.16
C GLN A 124 0.43 7.80 -5.55
N ALA A 125 -0.21 8.76 -4.88
CA ALA A 125 0.04 10.17 -5.14
C ALA A 125 1.47 10.57 -4.78
N ALA A 126 2.00 10.09 -3.65
CA ALA A 126 3.37 10.34 -3.24
C ALA A 126 4.40 9.75 -4.23
N MET A 127 4.19 8.51 -4.68
CA MET A 127 5.07 7.87 -5.66
C MET A 127 5.05 8.59 -7.01
N LYS A 128 3.88 9.00 -7.51
CA LYS A 128 3.76 9.79 -8.74
C LYS A 128 4.45 11.15 -8.62
N GLU A 129 4.38 11.78 -7.45
CA GLU A 129 5.12 13.00 -7.14
C GLU A 129 6.64 12.74 -7.14
N ALA A 130 7.11 11.66 -6.52
CA ALA A 130 8.52 11.27 -6.51
C ALA A 130 9.06 11.02 -7.93
N LEU A 131 8.35 10.25 -8.75
CA LEU A 131 8.70 9.99 -10.15
C LEU A 131 8.80 11.28 -10.96
N LYS A 132 7.86 12.21 -10.75
CA LYS A 132 7.90 13.53 -11.40
C LYS A 132 9.12 14.36 -10.96
N GLN A 133 9.46 14.35 -9.67
CA GLN A 133 10.63 15.07 -9.13
C GLN A 133 11.97 14.46 -9.57
N CYS A 134 12.02 13.13 -9.73
CA CYS A 134 13.18 12.40 -10.23
C CYS A 134 13.52 12.82 -11.67
N GLY A 135 12.52 13.10 -12.51
CA GLY A 135 12.70 13.57 -13.88
C GLY A 135 13.17 12.49 -14.87
N GLN A 136 13.45 11.27 -14.40
CA GLN A 136 13.86 10.14 -15.23
C GLN A 136 12.64 9.42 -15.79
N LYS A 137 12.52 9.37 -17.12
CA LYS A 137 11.34 8.82 -17.83
C LYS A 137 11.11 7.32 -17.59
N ARG A 138 12.13 6.58 -17.16
CA ARG A 138 12.09 5.13 -16.95
C ARG A 138 12.26 4.73 -15.48
N ALA A 139 12.32 5.70 -14.58
CA ALA A 139 12.32 5.40 -13.15
C ALA A 139 11.02 4.71 -12.76
N LYS A 140 11.11 3.78 -11.81
CA LYS A 140 9.98 3.00 -11.30
C LYS A 140 10.00 3.02 -9.79
N ALA A 141 8.85 3.17 -9.14
CA ALA A 141 8.77 3.04 -7.69
C ALA A 141 8.85 1.55 -7.30
N LYS A 142 9.68 1.22 -6.30
CA LYS A 142 9.91 -0.16 -5.84
C LYS A 142 9.34 -0.46 -4.48
N ASP A 143 9.52 0.48 -3.57
CA ASP A 143 8.98 0.43 -2.22
C ASP A 143 8.80 1.84 -1.68
N TRP A 144 8.10 1.94 -0.56
CA TRP A 144 7.99 3.18 0.19
C TRP A 144 7.87 2.90 1.67
N GLN A 145 8.25 3.90 2.46
CA GLN A 145 7.98 3.93 3.90
C GLN A 145 7.41 5.29 4.33
N LEU A 146 6.45 5.26 5.24
CA LEU A 146 5.86 6.41 5.90
C LEU A 146 6.46 6.54 7.30
N LEU A 147 7.13 7.66 7.57
CA LEU A 147 7.85 7.90 8.82
C LEU A 147 7.93 9.39 9.16
N ILE A 148 8.22 9.70 10.42
CA ILE A 148 8.52 11.07 10.85
C ILE A 148 9.99 11.40 10.59
N LYS A 149 10.24 12.51 9.89
CA LYS A 149 11.56 13.11 9.69
C LYS A 149 11.47 14.61 9.91
N ASN A 150 12.38 15.19 10.69
CA ASN A 150 12.35 16.62 11.03
C ASN A 150 10.97 17.10 11.53
N SER A 151 10.33 16.30 12.40
CA SER A 151 9.02 16.56 13.00
C SER A 151 7.83 16.65 12.03
N LYS A 152 7.97 16.13 10.80
CA LYS A 152 6.87 16.01 9.83
C LYS A 152 6.80 14.60 9.28
N LEU A 153 5.61 14.20 8.81
CA LEU A 153 5.39 12.90 8.19
C LEU A 153 5.81 12.94 6.72
N TYR A 154 6.59 11.96 6.31
CA TYR A 154 7.12 11.83 4.95
C TYR A 154 6.93 10.41 4.43
N TYR A 155 6.59 10.32 3.16
CA TYR A 155 6.89 9.15 2.35
C TYR A 155 8.34 9.21 1.90
N GLU A 156 9.15 8.26 2.31
CA GLU A 156 10.44 7.96 1.69
C GLU A 156 10.20 6.89 0.62
N VAL A 157 10.42 7.24 -0.65
CA VAL A 157 10.12 6.41 -1.82
C VAL A 157 11.42 6.01 -2.50
N ASP A 158 11.64 4.71 -2.68
CA ASP A 158 12.77 4.20 -3.45
C ASP A 158 12.38 3.99 -4.92
N LEU A 159 13.10 4.69 -5.79
CA LEU A 159 12.96 4.67 -7.23
C LEU A 159 14.14 3.92 -7.85
N LEU A 160 13.88 3.07 -8.84
CA LEU A 160 14.90 2.38 -9.63
C LEU A 160 14.92 2.91 -11.06
N ASP A 161 16.09 3.39 -11.51
CA ASP A 161 16.35 3.74 -12.92
C ASP A 161 17.69 3.13 -13.36
N ASN A 162 17.66 2.24 -14.36
CA ASN A 162 18.84 1.60 -14.95
C ASN A 162 19.86 1.11 -13.88
N GLU A 163 19.40 0.29 -12.93
CA GLU A 163 20.19 -0.27 -11.80
C GLU A 163 20.56 0.74 -10.70
N ARG A 164 20.25 2.03 -10.85
CA ARG A 164 20.49 3.03 -9.80
C ARG A 164 19.25 3.21 -8.95
N THR A 165 19.41 3.02 -7.64
CA THR A 165 18.39 3.37 -6.66
C THR A 165 18.53 4.82 -6.26
N GLN A 166 17.45 5.59 -6.41
CA GLN A 166 17.32 6.94 -5.89
C GLN A 166 16.20 6.99 -4.86
N ARG A 167 16.50 7.57 -3.70
CA ARG A 167 15.55 7.74 -2.61
C ARG A 167 15.07 9.18 -2.55
N LEU A 168 13.75 9.39 -2.53
CA LEU A 168 13.14 10.71 -2.45
C LEU A 168 12.21 10.82 -1.25
N LEU A 169 12.20 11.99 -0.63
CA LEU A 169 11.29 12.33 0.47
C LEU A 169 10.16 13.20 -0.06
N ILE A 170 8.94 12.70 0.06
CA ILE A 170 7.72 13.39 -0.29
C ILE A 170 6.96 13.65 0.99
N GLN A 171 6.70 14.92 1.32
CA GLN A 171 5.89 15.25 2.50
C GLN A 171 4.53 14.57 2.35
N ALA A 172 4.08 13.87 3.40
CA ALA A 172 2.81 13.14 3.38
C ALA A 172 1.62 14.10 3.38
#